data_AF-A0A530BX61-F1
#
_entry.id   AF-A0A530BX61-F1
#
_cell.length_a   1.000
_cell.length_b   1.000
_cell.length_c   1.000
_cell.angle_alpha   90.00
_cell.angle_beta   90.00
_cell.angle_gamma   90.00
#
_symmetry.space_group_name_H-M   'P 1'
#
loop_
_entity.id
_entity.type
_entity.pdbx_description
1 polymer ?
#
loop_
_entity_poly.entity_id
_entity_poly.type
_entity_poly.pdbx_seq_one_letter_code
_entity_poly.pdbx_strand_id
1 'polypeptide(L)'
;MRSVNDFRDIHDEAIAWRHHLHQNPELGYNVHNTARFVAEKLASFGINHIETGIAETGVVAVIQGAGGDGPTIGLRADMDALPIVEATGKPWTSQI
;
A
#
# COMPACT_ATOMS: atom_id res chain seq x y z
N MET A 1 -0.15 21.65 -12.25
CA MET A 1 -0.56 20.30 -12.68
C MET A 1 0.69 19.46 -12.71
N ARG A 2 0.79 18.45 -11.83
CA ARG A 2 1.95 17.54 -11.85
C ARG A 2 1.93 16.74 -13.16
N SER A 3 3.03 16.70 -13.88
CA SER A 3 3.10 16.02 -15.18
C SER A 3 3.23 14.51 -14.97
N VAL A 4 2.99 13.72 -16.01
CA VAL A 4 3.28 12.26 -15.96
C VAL A 4 4.78 12.00 -15.65
N ASN A 5 5.66 12.96 -15.96
CA ASN A 5 7.08 12.82 -15.65
C ASN A 5 7.37 12.89 -14.15
N ASP A 6 6.51 13.52 -13.35
CA ASP A 6 6.68 13.65 -11.89
C ASP A 6 6.52 12.28 -11.20
N PHE A 7 5.93 11.28 -11.86
CA PHE A 7 5.89 9.90 -11.35
C PHE A 7 7.23 9.17 -11.47
N ARG A 8 8.19 9.69 -12.27
CA ARG A 8 9.55 9.14 -12.31
C ARG A 8 10.22 9.28 -10.96
N ASP A 9 9.94 10.37 -10.25
CA ASP A 9 10.58 10.68 -8.98
C ASP A 9 10.18 9.71 -7.87
N ILE A 10 8.99 9.08 -7.97
CA ILE A 10 8.55 8.05 -7.01
C ILE A 10 8.89 6.63 -7.45
N HIS A 11 9.46 6.43 -8.63
CA HIS A 11 9.63 5.10 -9.22
C HIS A 11 10.49 4.19 -8.34
N ASP A 12 11.64 4.69 -7.91
CA ASP A 12 12.59 3.94 -7.08
C ASP A 12 12.00 3.67 -5.69
N GLU A 13 11.25 4.62 -5.12
CA GLU A 13 10.55 4.43 -3.85
C GLU A 13 9.45 3.37 -3.97
N ALA A 14 8.65 3.41 -5.04
CA ALA A 14 7.60 2.43 -5.29
C ALA A 14 8.18 1.02 -5.49
N ILE A 15 9.33 0.89 -6.17
CA ILE A 15 10.07 -0.37 -6.26
C ILE A 15 10.50 -0.83 -4.86
N ALA A 16 11.04 0.06 -4.03
CA ALA A 16 11.46 -0.28 -2.68
C ALA A 16 10.27 -0.76 -1.81
N TRP A 17 9.10 -0.11 -1.90
CA TRP A 17 7.89 -0.54 -1.21
C TRP A 17 7.43 -1.92 -1.71
N ARG A 18 7.45 -2.13 -3.03
CA ARG A 18 7.10 -3.42 -3.63
C ARG A 18 8.03 -4.53 -3.14
N HIS A 19 9.33 -4.28 -3.06
CA HIS A 19 10.29 -5.26 -2.54
C HIS A 19 10.08 -5.53 -1.06
N HIS A 20 9.85 -4.50 -0.24
CA HIS A 20 9.52 -4.67 1.17
C HIS A 20 8.30 -5.57 1.36
N LEU A 21 7.20 -5.28 0.67
CA LEU A 21 5.96 -6.07 0.76
C LEU A 21 6.18 -7.51 0.24
N HIS A 22 6.88 -7.69 -0.88
CA HIS A 22 7.16 -9.01 -1.44
C HIS A 22 8.04 -9.87 -0.53
N GLN A 23 9.00 -9.26 0.18
CA GLN A 23 9.87 -9.97 1.12
C GLN A 23 9.17 -10.36 2.42
N ASN A 24 8.06 -9.70 2.78
CA ASN A 24 7.35 -9.88 4.04
C ASN A 24 5.89 -10.29 3.80
N PRO A 25 5.62 -11.43 3.14
CA PRO A 25 4.26 -11.84 2.83
C PRO A 25 3.48 -12.22 4.10
N GLU A 26 2.21 -11.81 4.17
CA GLU A 26 1.26 -12.21 5.20
C GLU A 26 -0.01 -12.78 4.55
N LEU A 27 -0.70 -13.70 5.25
CA LEU A 27 -1.75 -14.53 4.64
C LEU A 27 -3.17 -14.10 5.03
N GLY A 28 -4.05 -14.05 4.04
CA GLY A 28 -5.48 -13.81 4.23
C GLY A 28 -5.74 -12.54 5.07
N TYR A 29 -6.53 -12.67 6.14
CA TYR A 29 -6.85 -11.54 7.03
C TYR A 29 -5.72 -11.18 8.01
N ASN A 30 -4.70 -12.02 8.18
CA ASN A 30 -3.62 -11.82 9.16
C ASN A 30 -2.48 -10.92 8.64
N VAL A 31 -2.82 -9.86 7.90
CA VAL A 31 -1.89 -8.95 7.22
C VAL A 31 -1.54 -7.73 8.10
N HIS A 32 -1.19 -7.95 9.37
CA HIS A 32 -1.03 -6.88 10.35
C HIS A 32 0.16 -5.96 10.05
N ASN A 33 1.32 -6.51 9.67
CA ASN A 33 2.49 -5.70 9.36
C ASN A 33 2.32 -4.97 8.03
N THR A 34 1.69 -5.63 7.05
CA THR A 34 1.35 -5.07 5.74
C THR A 34 0.34 -3.93 5.86
N ALA A 35 -0.74 -4.13 6.62
CA ALA A 35 -1.72 -3.08 6.91
C ALA A 35 -1.08 -1.87 7.61
N ARG A 36 -0.21 -2.12 8.61
CA ARG A 36 0.55 -1.07 9.29
C ARG A 36 1.43 -0.30 8.31
N PHE A 37 2.20 -1.01 7.47
CA PHE A 37 3.05 -0.37 6.45
C PHE A 37 2.24 0.55 5.53
N VAL A 38 1.08 0.08 5.04
CA VAL A 38 0.19 0.89 4.18
C VAL A 38 -0.32 2.12 4.92
N ALA A 39 -0.81 1.97 6.16
CA ALA A 39 -1.32 3.07 6.97
C ALA A 39 -0.24 4.12 7.27
N GLU A 40 0.97 3.69 7.63
CA GLU A 40 2.11 4.58 7.87
C GLU A 40 2.54 5.33 6.60
N LYS A 41 2.53 4.66 5.44
CA LYS A 41 2.81 5.32 4.16
C LYS A 41 1.77 6.37 3.82
N LEU A 42 0.48 6.05 3.94
CA LEU A 42 -0.61 7.00 3.71
C LEU A 42 -0.49 8.22 4.64
N ALA A 43 -0.20 8.00 5.93
CA ALA A 43 0.02 9.07 6.90
C ALA A 43 1.24 9.94 6.51
N SER A 44 2.33 9.32 6.03
CA SER A 44 3.54 10.04 5.58
C SER A 44 3.28 10.97 4.38
N PHE A 45 2.21 10.72 3.61
CA PHE A 45 1.80 11.60 2.51
C PHE A 45 0.95 12.78 2.97
N GLY A 46 0.73 12.94 4.28
CA GLY A 46 -0.10 13.98 4.86
C GLY A 46 -1.60 13.68 4.82
N ILE A 47 -1.98 12.41 4.61
CA ILE A 47 -3.39 11.99 4.67
C ILE A 47 -3.77 11.82 6.14
N ASN A 48 -4.70 12.66 6.60
CA ASN A 48 -5.06 12.74 8.03
C ASN A 48 -6.33 11.97 8.39
N HIS A 49 -7.06 11.46 7.39
CA HIS A 49 -8.26 10.64 7.59
C HIS A 49 -7.98 9.23 7.08
N ILE A 50 -7.53 8.37 8.01
CA ILE A 50 -7.16 6.98 7.76
C ILE A 50 -7.85 6.13 8.83
N GLU A 51 -8.73 5.25 8.39
CA GLU A 51 -9.40 4.27 9.22
C GLU A 51 -8.71 2.91 9.04
N THR A 52 -8.40 2.25 10.15
CA THR A 52 -7.73 0.93 10.17
C THR A 52 -8.55 -0.07 10.98
N GLY A 53 -8.27 -1.36 10.83
CA GLY A 53 -9.00 -2.40 11.56
C GLY A 53 -10.39 -2.71 10.99
N ILE A 54 -10.70 -2.23 9.78
CA ILE A 54 -11.95 -2.55 9.09
C ILE A 54 -11.89 -4.00 8.65
N ALA A 55 -12.80 -4.84 9.15
CA ALA A 55 -12.74 -6.29 8.92
C ALA A 55 -11.34 -6.86 9.23
N GLU A 56 -10.88 -6.62 10.46
CA GLU A 56 -9.59 -7.05 11.05
C GLU A 56 -8.38 -6.22 10.61
N THR A 57 -8.09 -6.15 9.32
CA THR A 57 -6.84 -5.53 8.81
C THR A 57 -7.04 -4.58 7.63
N GLY A 58 -8.28 -4.34 7.21
CA GLY A 58 -8.60 -3.38 6.17
C GLY A 58 -8.21 -1.95 6.54
N VAL A 59 -7.74 -1.21 5.53
CA VAL A 59 -7.36 0.21 5.62
C VAL A 59 -8.18 1.00 4.60
N VAL A 60 -8.81 2.08 5.04
CA VAL A 60 -9.51 3.03 4.17
C VAL A 60 -8.98 4.43 4.47
N ALA A 61 -8.59 5.16 3.43
CA ALA A 61 -8.13 6.53 3.56
C ALA A 61 -8.93 7.46 2.64
N VAL A 62 -9.28 8.63 3.16
CA VAL A 62 -10.03 9.65 2.42
C VAL A 62 -9.12 10.82 2.15
N ILE A 63 -8.95 11.14 0.86
CA ILE A 63 -8.17 12.28 0.40
C ILE A 63 -9.14 13.38 -0.02
N GLN A 64 -9.24 14.44 0.78
CA GLN A 64 -10.04 15.61 0.42
C GLN A 64 -9.29 16.45 -0.62
N GLY A 65 -9.87 16.61 -1.80
CA GLY A 65 -9.32 17.48 -2.84
C GLY A 65 -9.41 18.96 -2.43
N ALA A 66 -8.46 19.77 -2.90
CA ALA A 66 -8.42 21.21 -2.65
C ALA A 66 -9.57 22.00 -3.32
N GLY A 67 -10.34 21.36 -4.21
CA GLY A 67 -11.45 21.98 -4.93
C GLY A 67 -12.76 22.09 -4.15
N GLY A 68 -12.84 21.57 -2.91
CA GLY A 68 -14.06 21.55 -2.11
C GLY A 68 -15.01 20.41 -2.50
N ASP A 69 -16.31 20.63 -2.31
CA ASP A 69 -17.35 19.63 -2.56
C ASP A 69 -17.44 19.22 -4.03
N GLY A 70 -17.60 17.92 -4.28
CA GLY A 70 -17.68 17.38 -5.64
C GLY A 70 -17.83 15.85 -5.67
N PRO A 71 -17.76 15.27 -6.88
CA PRO A 71 -17.82 13.81 -7.05
C PRO A 71 -16.69 13.10 -6.29
N THR A 72 -16.98 11.90 -5.79
CA THR A 72 -16.01 11.04 -5.09
C THR A 72 -15.68 9.81 -5.93
N ILE A 73 -14.41 9.41 -5.96
CA ILE A 73 -13.92 8.21 -6.66
C ILE A 73 -13.30 7.26 -5.64
N GLY A 74 -13.67 5.97 -5.70
CA GLY A 74 -13.06 4.91 -4.92
C GLY A 74 -11.96 4.18 -5.70
N LEU A 75 -10.81 3.97 -5.07
CA LEU A 75 -9.73 3.13 -5.58
C LEU A 75 -9.50 1.97 -4.59
N ARG A 76 -9.30 0.76 -5.11
CA ARG A 76 -9.13 -0.45 -4.29
C ARG A 76 -7.90 -1.23 -4.75
N ALA A 77 -7.10 -1.67 -3.79
CA ALA A 77 -6.02 -2.65 -3.96
C ALA A 77 -6.08 -3.66 -2.80
N ASP A 78 -5.81 -4.93 -3.09
CA ASP A 78 -5.56 -5.98 -2.11
C ASP A 78 -4.08 -6.08 -1.75
N MET A 79 -3.77 -6.79 -0.67
CA MET A 79 -2.42 -6.83 -0.10
C MET A 79 -2.02 -8.19 0.50
N ASP A 80 -2.92 -9.18 0.55
CA ASP A 80 -2.60 -10.49 1.09
C ASP A 80 -1.79 -11.34 0.11
N ALA A 81 -0.92 -12.19 0.67
CA ALA A 81 -0.12 -13.15 -0.07
C ALA A 81 -0.78 -14.53 -0.11
N LEU A 82 -0.13 -15.46 -0.81
CA LEU A 82 -0.57 -16.85 -0.95
C LEU A 82 0.35 -17.81 -0.18
N PRO A 83 -0.18 -18.95 0.32
CA PRO A 83 0.62 -19.97 1.01
C PRO A 83 1.40 -20.83 0.00
N ILE A 84 2.36 -20.21 -0.70
CA ILE A 84 3.18 -20.85 -1.73
C ILE A 84 4.65 -20.58 -1.43
N VAL A 85 5.50 -21.60 -1.54
CA VAL A 85 6.95 -21.43 -1.45
C VAL A 85 7.45 -20.76 -2.73
N GLU A 86 8.04 -19.57 -2.57
CA GLU A 86 8.54 -18.80 -3.71
C GLU A 86 9.74 -19.50 -4.39
N ALA A 87 9.67 -19.64 -5.71
CA ALA A 87 10.72 -20.28 -6.53
C ALA A 87 11.37 -19.32 -7.55
N THR A 88 11.26 -18.00 -7.34
CA THR A 88 11.70 -17.00 -8.32
C THR A 88 13.22 -16.80 -8.34
N GLY A 89 13.90 -17.05 -7.20
CA GLY A 89 15.33 -16.78 -7.03
C GLY A 89 15.71 -15.30 -7.12
N LYS A 90 14.74 -14.38 -6.98
CA LYS A 90 15.00 -12.93 -7.06
C LYS A 90 15.64 -12.40 -5.77
N PRO A 91 16.42 -11.30 -5.83
CA PRO A 91 17.02 -10.69 -4.64
C PRO A 91 16.01 -10.29 -3.55
N TRP A 92 14.75 -10.03 -3.93
CA TRP A 92 13.66 -9.66 -3.04
C TRP A 92 12.71 -10.83 -2.75
N THR A 93 13.18 -12.08 -2.81
CA THR A 93 12.36 -13.25 -2.49
C THR A 93 11.77 -13.16 -1.09
N SER A 94 10.59 -13.73 -0.91
CA SER A 94 9.88 -13.89 0.37
C SER A 94 10.80 -14.48 1.45
N GLN A 95 10.82 -13.86 2.62
CA GLN A 95 11.55 -14.35 3.79
C GLN A 95 10.52 -15.00 4.73
N ILE A 96 10.38 -16.32 4.61
CA ILE A 96 9.46 -17.15 5.41
C ILE A 96 10.23 -17.77 6.57
#